data_AF-A0A967LLN6-F1
#
_entry.id   AF-A0A967LLN6-F1
#
_cell.length_a   1.000
_cell.length_b   1.000
_cell.length_c   1.000
_cell.angle_alpha   90.00
_cell.angle_beta   90.00
_cell.angle_gamma   90.00
#
_symmetry.space_group_name_H-M   'P 1'
#
loop_
_entity.id
_entity.type
_entity.pdbx_description
1 polymer ?
#
loop_
_entity_poly.entity_id
_entity_poly.type
_entity_poly.pdbx_seq_one_letter_code
_entity_poly.pdbx_strand_id
1 'polypeptide(L)'
;MSGRATLQDAVEATRLGAFHFIEKPLTPESVLATVNGAVELRRARDRSAPPVTPEDIVGGSEVMAGVRERIRQAAPTDSRVLITGESGTGKELVASAIHYLSRRSRGPFVRVNSAAIPRDLIESEMFGHERGAFTGATARRRGRFEQADGGTLFLDEVADLSPEAQAKLLRALESGEIQRVG
;
A
#
# COMPACT_ATOMS: atom_id res chain seq x y z
N MET A 1 30.85 24.21 -6.64
CA MET A 1 30.81 22.78 -7.00
C MET A 1 30.19 22.61 -8.38
N SER A 2 30.99 22.74 -9.45
CA SER A 2 30.57 22.53 -10.84
C SER A 2 31.22 21.26 -11.39
N GLY A 3 30.66 20.10 -11.06
CA GLY A 3 31.00 18.84 -11.73
C GLY A 3 30.13 18.68 -12.96
N ARG A 4 30.70 18.71 -14.17
CA ARG A 4 30.05 18.20 -15.36
C ARG A 4 30.09 16.68 -15.25
N ALA A 5 28.97 16.07 -14.87
CA ALA A 5 28.82 14.64 -15.00
C ALA A 5 28.76 14.29 -16.49
N THR A 6 29.45 13.22 -16.86
CA THR A 6 29.50 12.70 -18.21
C THR A 6 28.50 11.57 -18.39
N LEU A 7 28.16 11.25 -19.64
CA LEU A 7 27.33 10.08 -19.97
C LEU A 7 27.91 8.77 -19.39
N GLN A 8 29.22 8.68 -19.21
CA GLN A 8 29.86 7.51 -18.59
C GLN A 8 29.46 7.39 -17.11
N ASP A 9 29.45 8.50 -16.36
CA ASP A 9 29.03 8.54 -14.96
C ASP A 9 27.55 8.15 -14.81
N ALA A 10 26.71 8.58 -15.75
CA ALA A 10 25.28 8.23 -15.79
C ALA A 10 25.08 6.71 -15.98
N VAL A 11 25.81 6.11 -16.92
CA VAL A 11 25.76 4.67 -17.19
C VAL A 11 26.29 3.87 -16.00
N GLU A 12 27.37 4.32 -15.37
CA GLU A 12 27.93 3.67 -14.18
C GLU A 12 26.96 3.73 -13.00
N ALA A 13 26.34 4.89 -12.75
CA ALA A 13 25.32 5.03 -11.72
C ALA A 13 24.15 4.05 -11.94
N THR A 14 23.65 3.92 -13.17
CA THR A 14 22.57 2.96 -13.48
C THR A 14 23.02 1.50 -13.29
N ARG A 15 24.26 1.15 -13.65
CA ARG A 15 24.80 -0.21 -13.37
C ARG A 15 24.92 -0.52 -11.88
N LEU A 16 25.23 0.49 -11.07
CA LEU A 16 25.29 0.38 -9.61
C LEU A 16 23.89 0.38 -8.95
N GLY A 17 22.82 0.44 -9.74
CA GLY A 17 21.44 0.33 -9.26
C GLY A 17 20.70 1.65 -9.09
N ALA A 18 21.27 2.78 -9.55
CA ALA A 18 20.51 4.03 -9.62
C ALA A 18 19.35 3.87 -10.61
N PHE A 19 18.15 4.24 -10.17
CA PHE A 19 16.95 4.18 -11.01
C PHE A 19 17.09 5.03 -12.28
N HIS A 20 17.58 6.26 -12.12
CA HIS A 20 17.74 7.20 -13.22
C HIS A 20 18.78 8.26 -12.87
N PHE A 21 19.36 8.87 -13.90
CA PHE A 21 20.34 9.94 -13.78
C PHE A 21 19.79 11.20 -14.46
N ILE A 22 19.85 12.36 -13.79
CA ILE A 22 19.41 13.63 -14.37
C ILE A 22 20.62 14.56 -14.50
N GLU A 23 20.99 14.89 -15.73
CA GLU A 23 22.04 15.86 -16.01
C GLU A 23 21.59 17.28 -15.65
N LYS A 24 22.54 18.10 -15.18
CA LYS A 24 22.29 19.52 -14.96
C LYS A 24 22.30 20.26 -16.32
N PRO A 25 21.49 21.32 -16.48
CA PRO A 25 20.60 21.90 -15.47
C PRO A 25 19.32 21.10 -15.30
N LEU A 26 18.86 20.96 -14.04
CA LEU A 26 17.61 20.29 -13.73
C LEU A 26 16.44 21.14 -14.24
N THR A 27 15.55 20.55 -15.05
CA THR A 27 14.28 21.19 -15.39
C THR A 27 13.15 20.58 -14.55
N PRO A 28 12.11 21.35 -14.21
CA PRO A 28 10.96 20.81 -13.49
C PRO A 28 10.35 19.57 -14.17
N GLU A 29 10.29 19.58 -15.50
CA GLU A 29 9.71 18.51 -16.31
C GLU A 29 10.55 17.23 -16.21
N SER A 30 11.88 17.34 -16.30
CA SER A 30 12.77 16.17 -16.24
C SER A 30 12.76 15.53 -14.85
N VAL A 31 12.69 16.35 -13.80
CA VAL A 31 12.58 15.87 -12.42
C VAL A 31 11.25 15.19 -12.20
N LEU A 32 10.13 15.80 -12.61
CA LEU A 32 8.80 15.21 -12.44
C LEU A 32 8.66 13.89 -13.21
N ALA A 33 9.15 13.82 -14.45
CA ALA A 33 9.14 12.59 -15.24
C ALA A 33 9.93 11.47 -14.53
N THR A 34 11.10 11.79 -14.00
CA THR A 34 11.95 10.83 -13.26
C THR A 34 11.27 10.35 -11.98
N VAL A 35 10.70 11.25 -11.20
CA VAL A 35 10.00 10.90 -9.95
C VAL A 35 8.78 10.02 -10.24
N ASN A 36 7.98 10.37 -11.26
CA ASN A 36 6.84 9.57 -11.66
C ASN A 36 7.24 8.16 -12.10
N GLY A 37 8.29 8.03 -12.92
CA GLY A 37 8.85 6.73 -13.31
C GLY A 37 9.35 5.91 -12.11
N ALA A 38 10.00 6.56 -11.14
CA ALA A 38 10.48 5.90 -9.93
C ALA A 38 9.33 5.38 -9.06
N VAL A 39 8.27 6.18 -8.93
CA VAL A 39 7.04 5.81 -8.19
C VAL A 39 6.31 4.66 -8.89
N GLU A 40 6.19 4.69 -10.22
CA GLU A 40 5.62 3.60 -11.03
C GLU A 40 6.42 2.30 -10.87
N LEU A 41 7.75 2.36 -10.97
CA LEU A 41 8.61 1.19 -10.79
C LEU A 41 8.52 0.63 -9.37
N ARG A 42 8.49 1.50 -8.36
CA ARG A 42 8.29 1.09 -6.97
C ARG A 42 6.95 0.39 -6.79
N ARG A 43 5.87 0.95 -7.33
CA ARG A 43 4.54 0.30 -7.31
C ARG A 43 4.53 -1.03 -8.06
N ALA A 44 5.24 -1.13 -9.17
CA ALA A 44 5.40 -2.40 -9.91
C ALA A 44 6.17 -3.44 -9.09
N ARG A 45 7.23 -3.03 -8.39
CA ARG A 45 8.00 -3.88 -7.48
C ARG A 45 7.23 -4.29 -6.23
N ASP A 46 6.46 -3.38 -5.63
CA ASP A 46 5.61 -3.69 -4.48
C ASP A 46 4.51 -4.69 -4.88
N ARG A 47 4.03 -4.63 -6.13
CA ARG A 47 3.15 -5.66 -6.73
C ARG A 47 3.86 -6.98 -7.04
N SER A 48 5.19 -6.99 -7.13
CA SER A 48 6.02 -8.16 -7.44
C SER A 48 6.88 -8.63 -6.28
N ALA A 49 6.67 -8.10 -5.06
CA ALA A 49 7.38 -8.54 -3.88
C ALA A 49 7.07 -10.04 -3.68
N PRO A 50 8.09 -10.86 -3.35
CA PRO A 50 7.85 -12.27 -3.13
C PRO A 50 6.78 -12.43 -2.04
N PRO A 51 5.81 -13.35 -2.24
CA PRO A 51 4.76 -13.56 -1.27
C PRO A 51 5.36 -13.97 0.08
N VAL A 52 4.85 -13.40 1.17
CA VAL A 52 5.21 -13.80 2.52
C VAL A 52 4.38 -15.03 2.89
N THR A 53 5.05 -16.12 3.23
CA THR A 53 4.44 -17.33 3.75
C THR A 53 4.38 -17.28 5.28
N PRO A 54 3.50 -18.05 5.95
CA PRO A 54 3.56 -18.18 7.40
C PRO A 54 4.93 -18.65 7.92
N GLU A 55 5.69 -19.37 7.10
CA GLU A 55 7.01 -19.89 7.41
C GLU A 55 8.08 -18.79 7.44
N ASP A 56 7.87 -17.67 6.73
CA ASP A 56 8.72 -16.48 6.80
C ASP A 56 8.55 -15.70 8.11
N ILE A 57 7.49 -15.99 8.88
CA ILE A 57 7.28 -15.44 10.22
C ILE A 57 8.14 -16.21 11.23
N VAL A 58 9.37 -15.71 11.42
CA VAL A 58 10.39 -16.29 12.31
C VAL A 58 9.91 -16.33 13.77
N GLY A 59 10.16 -17.44 14.45
CA GLY A 59 9.86 -17.62 15.88
C GLY A 59 9.40 -19.04 16.20
N GLY A 60 10.13 -19.72 17.09
CA GLY A 60 9.89 -21.12 17.46
C GLY A 60 8.97 -21.34 18.66
N SER A 61 8.41 -20.28 19.25
CA SER A 61 7.55 -20.40 20.43
C SER A 61 6.18 -21.00 20.09
N GLU A 62 5.54 -21.64 21.07
CA GLU A 62 4.17 -22.16 20.92
C GLU A 62 3.16 -21.07 20.56
N VAL A 63 3.35 -19.84 21.06
CA VAL A 63 2.53 -18.68 20.72
C VAL A 63 2.62 -18.39 19.22
N MET A 64 3.83 -18.37 18.64
CA MET A 64 4.01 -18.14 17.20
C MET A 64 3.51 -19.31 16.35
N ALA A 65 3.61 -20.55 16.86
CA ALA A 65 2.96 -21.70 16.23
C ALA A 65 1.43 -21.53 16.17
N GLY A 66 0.82 -21.05 17.26
CA GLY A 66 -0.60 -20.71 17.32
C GLY A 66 -1.00 -19.58 16.36
N VAL A 67 -0.15 -18.55 16.20
CA VAL A 67 -0.37 -17.48 15.20
C VAL A 67 -0.36 -18.06 13.78
N ARG A 68 0.64 -18.86 13.42
CA ARG A 68 0.71 -19.52 12.10
C ARG A 68 -0.52 -20.39 11.83
N GLU A 69 -1.01 -21.11 12.84
CA GLU A 69 -2.20 -21.94 12.70
C GLU A 69 -3.47 -21.10 12.49
N ARG A 70 -3.65 -20.02 13.24
CA ARG A 70 -4.77 -19.08 13.03
C ARG A 70 -4.74 -18.44 11.64
N ILE A 71 -3.55 -18.13 11.11
CA ILE A 71 -3.39 -17.65 9.74
C ILE A 71 -3.94 -18.68 8.75
N ARG A 72 -3.54 -19.96 8.87
CA ARG A 72 -4.02 -21.04 7.98
C ARG A 72 -5.53 -21.23 8.05
N GLN A 73 -6.12 -21.07 9.22
CA GLN A 73 -7.58 -21.19 9.42
C GLN A 73 -8.35 -20.00 8.87
N ALA A 74 -7.84 -18.77 9.03
CA ALA A 74 -8.51 -17.56 8.59
C ALA A 74 -8.41 -17.34 7.08
N ALA A 75 -7.26 -17.62 6.47
CA ALA A 75 -6.96 -17.33 5.07
C ALA A 75 -7.98 -17.88 4.04
N PRO A 76 -8.51 -19.12 4.13
CA PRO A 76 -9.47 -19.62 3.15
C PRO A 76 -10.90 -19.05 3.30
N THR A 77 -11.15 -18.21 4.31
CA THR A 77 -12.46 -17.63 4.60
C THR A 77 -12.61 -16.23 4.01
N ASP A 78 -13.84 -15.75 3.88
CA ASP A 78 -14.15 -14.35 3.53
C ASP A 78 -14.33 -13.46 4.79
N SER A 79 -13.95 -13.98 5.96
CA SER A 79 -14.05 -13.27 7.23
C SER A 79 -13.05 -12.12 7.32
N ARG A 80 -13.44 -11.06 8.04
CA ARG A 80 -12.54 -9.94 8.36
C ARG A 80 -11.63 -10.33 9.52
N VAL A 81 -10.35 -10.01 9.41
CA VAL A 81 -9.34 -10.34 10.42
C VAL A 81 -8.85 -9.07 11.09
N LEU A 82 -8.95 -9.01 12.42
CA LEU A 82 -8.32 -7.98 13.24
C LEU A 82 -7.00 -8.54 13.79
N ILE A 83 -5.89 -7.86 13.47
CA ILE A 83 -4.56 -8.22 13.93
C ILE A 83 -4.14 -7.20 14.99
N THR A 84 -3.91 -7.67 16.21
CA THR A 84 -3.47 -6.83 17.33
C THR A 84 -2.03 -7.15 17.70
N GLY A 85 -1.35 -6.16 18.27
CA GLY A 85 0.04 -6.26 18.69
C GLY A 85 0.72 -4.90 18.68
N GLU A 86 1.77 -4.77 19.47
CA GLU A 86 2.57 -3.54 19.56
C GLU A 86 3.19 -3.18 18.21
N SER A 87 3.71 -1.95 18.10
CA SER A 87 4.42 -1.51 16.91
C SER A 87 5.67 -2.38 16.69
N GLY A 88 5.94 -2.75 15.43
CA GLY A 88 7.09 -3.58 15.08
C GLY A 88 6.95 -5.09 15.33
N THR A 89 5.80 -5.59 15.80
CA THR A 89 5.58 -7.03 16.06
C THR A 89 5.30 -7.88 14.82
N GLY A 90 5.39 -7.32 13.62
CA GLY A 90 5.20 -8.06 12.37
C GLY A 90 3.74 -8.26 11.93
N LYS A 91 2.81 -7.42 12.38
CA LYS A 91 1.38 -7.45 11.96
C LYS A 91 1.20 -7.49 10.44
N GLU A 92 2.04 -6.76 9.73
CA GLU A 92 2.07 -6.73 8.27
C GLU A 92 2.44 -8.09 7.64
N LEU A 93 3.39 -8.82 8.25
CA LEU A 93 3.77 -10.16 7.79
C LEU A 93 2.61 -11.13 7.96
N VAL A 94 1.88 -11.02 9.08
CA VAL A 94 0.66 -11.79 9.33
C VAL A 94 -0.40 -11.50 8.26
N ALA A 95 -0.67 -10.22 7.96
CA ALA A 95 -1.64 -9.83 6.93
C ALA A 95 -1.25 -10.34 5.53
N SER A 96 0.04 -10.24 5.19
CA SER A 96 0.59 -10.73 3.93
C SER A 96 0.47 -12.25 3.80
N ALA A 97 0.77 -13.00 4.87
CA ALA A 97 0.62 -14.45 4.92
C ALA A 97 -0.85 -14.91 4.80
N ILE A 98 -1.78 -14.18 5.41
CA ILE A 98 -3.23 -14.42 5.24
C ILE A 98 -3.62 -14.24 3.78
N HIS A 99 -3.21 -13.13 3.15
CA HIS A 99 -3.52 -12.87 1.74
C HIS A 99 -2.93 -13.97 0.83
N TYR A 100 -1.68 -14.36 1.05
CA TYR A 100 -0.98 -15.39 0.29
C TYR A 100 -1.70 -16.74 0.32
N LEU A 101 -2.18 -17.17 1.49
CA LEU A 101 -2.91 -18.44 1.64
C LEU A 101 -4.40 -18.34 1.28
N SER A 102 -4.91 -17.14 0.97
CA SER A 102 -6.31 -16.94 0.67
C SER A 102 -6.69 -17.35 -0.75
N ARG A 103 -7.99 -17.46 -1.00
CA ARG A 103 -8.56 -17.63 -2.35
C ARG A 103 -8.29 -16.43 -3.27
N ARG A 104 -7.85 -15.30 -2.69
CA ARG A 104 -7.64 -14.01 -3.36
C ARG A 104 -6.16 -13.69 -3.56
N SER A 105 -5.26 -14.66 -3.37
CA SER A 105 -3.80 -14.50 -3.47
C SER A 105 -3.29 -14.04 -4.84
N ARG A 106 -4.09 -14.18 -5.90
CA ARG A 106 -3.80 -13.64 -7.24
C ARG A 106 -4.30 -12.20 -7.44
N GLY A 107 -5.14 -11.72 -6.54
CA GLY A 107 -5.66 -10.36 -6.53
C GLY A 107 -4.69 -9.37 -5.87
N PRO A 108 -5.01 -8.08 -5.88
CA PRO A 108 -4.16 -7.06 -5.27
C PRO A 108 -4.12 -7.18 -3.74
N PHE A 109 -2.93 -7.08 -3.15
CA PHE A 109 -2.74 -6.83 -1.72
C PHE A 109 -2.45 -5.33 -1.50
N VAL A 110 -3.49 -4.56 -1.18
CA VAL A 110 -3.36 -3.12 -0.97
C VAL A 110 -3.16 -2.84 0.50
N ARG A 111 -2.08 -2.12 0.81
CA ARG A 111 -1.75 -1.73 2.18
C ARG A 111 -1.95 -0.24 2.35
N VAL A 112 -2.53 0.13 3.49
CA VAL A 112 -2.77 1.52 3.87
C VAL A 112 -2.38 1.68 5.31
N ASN A 113 -1.44 2.58 5.59
CA ASN A 113 -1.18 3.04 6.94
C ASN A 113 -2.01 4.30 7.17
N SER A 114 -3.02 4.18 8.04
CA SER A 114 -3.99 5.26 8.29
C SER A 114 -3.35 6.46 8.99
N ALA A 115 -2.37 6.22 9.86
CA ALA A 115 -1.61 7.26 10.56
C ALA A 115 -0.72 8.10 9.63
N ALA A 116 -0.32 7.53 8.48
CA ALA A 116 0.54 8.22 7.50
C ALA A 116 -0.22 9.14 6.54
N ILE A 117 -1.56 9.10 6.53
CA ILE A 117 -2.38 9.91 5.63
C ILE A 117 -2.93 11.13 6.41
N PRO A 118 -2.77 12.36 5.90
CA PRO A 118 -3.39 13.53 6.50
C PRO A 118 -4.90 13.33 6.71
N ARG A 119 -5.42 13.77 7.86
CA ARG A 119 -6.83 13.55 8.26
C ARG A 119 -7.83 14.13 7.25
N ASP A 120 -7.47 15.22 6.59
CA ASP A 120 -8.24 15.87 5.53
C ASP A 120 -8.25 15.08 4.21
N LEU A 121 -7.28 14.20 3.99
CA LEU A 121 -7.14 13.39 2.77
C LEU A 121 -7.53 11.93 2.95
N ILE A 122 -7.73 11.45 4.19
CA ILE A 122 -8.00 10.04 4.48
C ILE A 122 -9.20 9.50 3.70
N GLU A 123 -10.30 10.27 3.62
CA GLU A 123 -11.50 9.84 2.90
C GLU A 123 -11.26 9.73 1.40
N SER A 124 -10.64 10.76 0.81
CA SER A 124 -10.32 10.78 -0.62
C SER A 124 -9.34 9.68 -1.01
N GLU A 125 -8.34 9.38 -0.16
CA GLU A 125 -7.43 8.26 -0.41
C GLU A 125 -8.15 6.91 -0.27
N MET A 126 -8.93 6.71 0.80
CA MET A 126 -9.61 5.44 1.07
C MET A 126 -10.71 5.13 0.06
N PHE A 127 -11.61 6.08 -0.20
CA PHE A 127 -12.83 5.90 -0.99
C PHE A 127 -12.74 6.47 -2.40
N GLY A 128 -11.72 7.29 -2.69
CA GLY A 128 -11.60 8.00 -3.97
C GLY A 128 -12.43 9.27 -4.02
N HIS A 129 -12.22 10.06 -5.06
CA HIS A 129 -12.98 11.28 -5.30
C HIS A 129 -13.31 11.47 -6.78
N GLU A 130 -14.39 12.21 -7.02
CA GLU A 130 -14.74 12.73 -8.34
C GLU A 130 -14.09 14.10 -8.59
N ARG A 131 -14.02 14.49 -9.87
CA ARG A 131 -13.45 15.79 -10.25
C ARG A 131 -14.30 16.91 -9.65
N GLY A 132 -13.65 17.83 -8.94
CA GLY A 132 -14.32 18.96 -8.29
C GLY A 132 -14.88 18.68 -6.89
N ALA A 133 -14.61 17.50 -6.31
CA ALA A 133 -15.06 17.14 -4.96
C ALA A 133 -14.52 18.07 -3.86
N PHE A 134 -13.33 18.67 -4.05
CA PHE A 134 -12.72 19.64 -3.14
C PHE A 134 -11.74 20.54 -3.91
N THR A 135 -11.28 21.62 -3.27
CA THR A 135 -10.29 22.55 -3.85
C THR A 135 -8.98 21.81 -4.14
N GLY A 136 -8.67 21.61 -5.43
CA GLY A 136 -7.51 20.84 -5.89
C GLY A 136 -7.85 19.47 -6.51
N ALA A 137 -9.10 19.04 -6.49
CA ALA A 137 -9.58 17.82 -7.16
C ALA A 137 -9.70 18.03 -8.68
N THR A 138 -8.56 18.15 -9.37
CA THR A 138 -8.49 18.45 -10.81
C THR A 138 -8.90 17.27 -11.70
N ALA A 139 -8.87 16.05 -11.17
CA ALA A 139 -9.25 14.82 -11.87
C ALA A 139 -9.93 13.84 -10.93
N ARG A 140 -10.62 12.85 -11.50
CA ARG A 140 -11.16 11.69 -10.78
C ARG A 140 -10.01 10.79 -10.29
N ARG A 141 -10.10 10.27 -9.07
CA ARG A 141 -9.10 9.33 -8.51
C ARG A 141 -9.75 8.11 -7.87
N ARG A 142 -9.19 6.92 -8.10
CA ARG A 142 -9.65 5.66 -7.50
C ARG A 142 -9.14 5.53 -6.06
N GLY A 143 -10.03 5.18 -5.13
CA GLY A 143 -9.69 4.94 -3.73
C GLY A 143 -8.96 3.61 -3.50
N ARG A 144 -8.48 3.40 -2.26
CA ARG A 144 -7.82 2.14 -1.84
C ARG A 144 -8.76 0.95 -1.88
N PHE A 145 -10.04 1.12 -1.54
CA PHE A 145 -11.04 0.06 -1.69
C PHE A 145 -11.14 -0.43 -3.14
N GLU A 146 -11.22 0.48 -4.10
CA GLU A 146 -11.27 0.12 -5.52
C GLU A 146 -9.98 -0.52 -6.02
N GLN A 147 -8.83 -0.07 -5.51
CA GLN A 147 -7.55 -0.67 -5.86
C GLN A 147 -7.41 -2.09 -5.31
N ALA A 148 -8.09 -2.41 -4.21
CA ALA A 148 -8.09 -3.71 -3.55
C ALA A 148 -9.20 -4.65 -4.06
N ASP A 149 -9.99 -4.21 -5.04
CA ASP A 149 -11.08 -4.99 -5.60
C ASP A 149 -10.58 -6.34 -6.14
N GLY A 150 -11.32 -7.41 -5.86
CA GLY A 150 -10.91 -8.79 -6.12
C GLY A 150 -9.72 -9.31 -5.29
N GLY A 151 -9.20 -8.53 -4.33
CA GLY A 151 -8.03 -8.85 -3.52
C GLY A 151 -8.26 -8.67 -2.02
N THR A 152 -7.27 -8.07 -1.34
CA THR A 152 -7.26 -7.82 0.10
C THR A 152 -6.78 -6.41 0.40
N LEU A 153 -7.52 -5.71 1.26
CA LEU A 153 -7.14 -4.40 1.80
C LEU A 153 -6.65 -4.58 3.25
N PHE A 154 -5.39 -4.26 3.52
CA PHE A 154 -4.83 -4.21 4.86
C PHE A 154 -4.79 -2.77 5.37
N LEU A 155 -5.50 -2.52 6.48
CA LEU A 155 -5.55 -1.24 7.16
C LEU A 155 -4.69 -1.30 8.42
N ASP A 156 -3.49 -0.74 8.32
CA ASP A 156 -2.60 -0.56 9.45
C ASP A 156 -3.01 0.70 10.23
N GLU A 157 -2.86 0.63 11.55
CA GLU A 157 -3.31 1.67 12.48
C GLU A 157 -4.77 2.11 12.24
N VAL A 158 -5.67 1.15 12.03
CA VAL A 158 -7.11 1.42 11.74
C VAL A 158 -7.80 2.27 12.82
N ALA A 159 -7.26 2.29 14.05
CA ALA A 159 -7.75 3.12 15.15
C ALA A 159 -7.53 4.62 14.90
N ASP A 160 -6.59 5.01 14.03
CA ASP A 160 -6.29 6.42 13.72
C ASP A 160 -7.24 7.04 12.70
N LEU A 161 -8.17 6.26 12.14
CA LEU A 161 -9.21 6.78 11.25
C LEU A 161 -10.08 7.82 11.96
N SER A 162 -10.45 8.89 11.26
CA SER A 162 -11.42 9.86 11.77
C SER A 162 -12.79 9.20 11.98
N PRO A 163 -13.65 9.71 12.89
CA PRO A 163 -15.01 9.19 13.08
C PRO A 163 -15.82 9.10 11.76
N GLU A 164 -15.65 10.07 10.87
CA GLU A 164 -16.29 10.11 9.56
C GLU A 164 -15.81 8.98 8.65
N ALA A 165 -14.49 8.74 8.61
CA ALA A 165 -13.89 7.64 7.86
C ALA A 165 -14.29 6.28 8.44
N GLN A 166 -14.39 6.16 9.76
CA GLN A 166 -14.88 4.94 10.43
C GLN A 166 -16.34 4.65 10.07
N ALA A 167 -17.21 5.66 10.03
CA ALA A 167 -18.61 5.50 9.63
C ALA A 167 -18.74 5.01 8.17
N LYS A 168 -17.93 5.56 7.25
CA LYS A 168 -17.89 5.11 5.86
C LYS A 168 -17.28 3.71 5.70
N LEU A 169 -16.24 3.40 6.48
CA LEU A 169 -15.67 2.06 6.55
C LEU A 169 -16.75 1.06 6.98
N LEU A 170 -17.49 1.34 8.06
CA LEU A 170 -18.57 0.48 8.52
C LEU A 170 -19.59 0.21 7.42
N ARG A 171 -20.07 1.25 6.72
CA ARG A 171 -20.98 1.08 5.58
C ARG A 171 -20.39 0.20 4.49
N ALA A 172 -19.14 0.43 4.10
CA ALA A 172 -18.46 -0.39 3.10
C ALA A 172 -18.35 -1.87 3.53
N LEU A 173 -18.20 -2.13 4.83
CA LEU A 173 -18.18 -3.49 5.37
C LEU A 173 -19.59 -4.11 5.45
N GLU A 174 -20.64 -3.32 5.65
CA GLU A 174 -22.01 -3.84 5.73
C GLU A 174 -22.62 -4.08 4.34
N SER A 175 -22.53 -3.11 3.44
CA SER A 175 -23.16 -3.18 2.11
C SER A 175 -22.26 -3.78 1.03
N GLY A 176 -20.93 -3.76 1.22
CA GLY A 176 -19.99 -4.06 0.15
C GLY A 176 -19.88 -2.95 -0.91
N GLU A 177 -20.54 -1.82 -0.69
CA GLU A 177 -20.56 -0.68 -1.61
C GLU A 177 -19.75 0.48 -1.04
N ILE A 178 -19.05 1.20 -1.92
CA ILE A 178 -18.28 2.39 -1.57
C ILE A 178 -18.84 3.60 -2.30
N GLN A 179 -18.89 4.73 -1.61
CA GLN A 179 -19.24 6.02 -2.19
C GLN A 179 -18.01 6.91 -2.21
N ARG A 180 -17.67 7.41 -3.40
CA ARG A 180 -16.60 8.39 -3.59
C ARG A 180 -16.96 9.71 -2.94
N VAL A 181 -15.94 10.50 -2.63
CA VAL A 181 -16.11 11.88 -2.18
C VAL A 181 -16.49 12.75 -3.38
N GLY A 182 -17.54 13.56 -3.22
CA GLY A 182 -18.05 14.47 -4.26
C GLY A 182 -19.19 13.88 -5.08
#